data_AF-A0A6G3S8K0-F1
#
_entry.id   AF-A0A6G3S8K0-F1
#
_cell.length_a   1.000
_cell.length_b   1.000
_cell.length_c   1.000
_cell.angle_alpha   90.00
_cell.angle_beta   90.00
_cell.angle_gamma   90.00
#
_symmetry.space_group_name_H-M   'P 1'
#
loop_
_entity.id
_entity.type
_entity.pdbx_description
1 polymer ?
#
loop_
_entity_poly.entity_id
_entity_poly.type
_entity_poly.pdbx_seq_one_letter_code
_entity_poly.pdbx_strand_id
1 'polypeptide(L)' 'MSEPREAIRVMVVDDHPMWRDAVARDLAAAGLDVVATAGDG' A
#
# COMPACT_ATOMS: atom_id res chain seq x y z
N MET A 1 21.93 13.41 13.61
CA MET A 1 20.81 12.50 13.92
C MET A 1 19.85 12.64 12.76
N SER A 2 19.76 11.65 11.86
CA SER A 2 18.71 11.70 10.82
C SER A 2 17.37 11.57 11.51
N GLU A 3 16.46 12.48 11.22
CA GLU A 3 15.07 12.37 11.64
C GLU A 3 14.49 11.07 11.05
N PRO A 4 13.68 10.31 11.81
CA PRO A 4 12.97 9.18 11.26
C PRO A 4 12.05 9.72 10.16
N ARG A 5 12.33 9.35 8.90
CA ARG A 5 11.41 9.65 7.81
C ARG A 5 10.11 8.93 8.12
N GLU A 6 9.03 9.68 8.30
CA GLU A 6 7.69 9.11 8.43
C GLU A 6 7.46 8.18 7.24
N ALA A 7 6.97 6.97 7.51
CA ALA A 7 6.68 6.01 6.46
C ALA A 7 5.64 6.61 5.50
N ILE A 8 5.88 6.47 4.19
CA ILE A 8 4.94 6.94 3.17
C ILE A 8 3.70 6.05 3.25
N ARG A 9 2.56 6.68 3.59
CA ARG A 9 1.27 6.02 3.72
C ARG A 9 0.56 5.97 2.38
N VAL A 10 0.05 4.79 2.02
CA VAL A 10 -0.54 4.51 0.69
C VAL A 10 -1.85 3.73 0.83
N MET A 11 -2.80 4.02 -0.05
CA MET A 11 -4.04 3.27 -0.20
C MET A 11 -4.08 2.63 -1.59
N VAL A 12 -4.40 1.34 -1.67
CA VAL A 12 -4.51 0.61 -2.93
C VAL A 12 -5.96 0.56 -3.38
N VAL A 13 -6.26 1.12 -4.55
CA VAL A 13 -7.62 1.12 -5.12
C VAL A 13 -7.57 0.40 -6.46
N ASP A 14 -8.19 -0.78 -6.52
CA ASP A 14 -8.19 -1.62 -7.72
C ASP A 14 -9.41 -2.55 -7.68
N ASP A 15 -10.16 -2.58 -8.78
CA ASP A 15 -11.42 -3.33 -8.96
C ASP A 15 -11.20 -4.83 -9.18
N HIS A 16 -9.96 -5.26 -9.42
CA HIS A 16 -9.60 -6.66 -9.60
C HIS A 16 -9.01 -7.22 -8.29
N PRO A 17 -9.71 -8.15 -7.61
CA PRO A 17 -9.27 -8.66 -6.31
C PRO A 17 -7.86 -9.25 -6.32
N MET A 18 -7.50 -9.93 -7.41
CA MET A 18 -6.18 -10.55 -7.58
C MET A 18 -5.05 -9.51 -7.65
N TRP A 19 -5.30 -8.38 -8.31
CA TRP A 19 -4.29 -7.36 -8.56
C TRP A 19 -4.10 -6.48 -7.33
N ARG A 20 -5.21 -6.09 -6.70
CA ARG A 20 -5.22 -5.37 -5.43
C ARG A 20 -4.35 -6.05 -4.38
N ASP A 21 -4.54 -7.36 -4.19
CA ASP A 21 -3.82 -8.11 -3.16
C ASP A 21 -2.32 -8.27 -3.51
N ALA A 22 -2.00 -8.45 -4.80
CA ALA A 22 -0.62 -8.51 -5.26
C ALA A 22 0.10 -7.16 -5.08
N VAL A 23 -0.53 -6.05 -5.45
CA VAL A 23 0.02 -4.70 -5.34
C VAL A 23 0.20 -4.31 -3.88
N ALA A 24 -0.79 -4.55 -3.02
CA ALA A 24 -0.69 -4.25 -1.59
C ALA A 24 0.49 -4.98 -0.94
N ARG A 25 0.70 -6.26 -1.27
CA ARG A 25 1.84 -7.04 -0.78
C ARG A 25 3.17 -6.47 -1.26
N ASP A 26 3.27 -6.12 -2.55
CA ASP A 26 4.51 -5.65 -3.13
C ASP A 26 4.89 -4.25 -2.60
N LEU A 27 3.90 -3.37 -2.38
CA LEU A 27 4.12 -2.07 -1.75
C LEU A 27 4.59 -2.20 -0.30
N ALA A 28 3.98 -3.10 0.48
CA ALA A 28 4.42 -3.39 1.84
C ALA A 28 5.85 -3.94 1.87
N ALA A 29 6.20 -4.85 0.94
CA ALA A 29 7.55 -5.38 0.79
C ALA A 29 8.57 -4.30 0.38
N ALA A 30 8.14 -3.26 -0.33
CA ALA A 30 8.97 -2.10 -0.68
C ALA A 30 9.19 -1.12 0.49
N GLY A 31 8.61 -1.37 1.67
CA GLY A 31 8.74 -0.53 2.85
C GLY A 31 7.76 0.64 2.91
N LEU A 32 6.67 0.58 2.14
CA LEU A 32 5.56 1.53 2.21
C LEU A 32 4.54 1.08 3.25
N ASP A 33 3.86 2.03 3.88
CA ASP A 33 2.80 1.77 4.84
C ASP A 33 1.45 1.70 4.13
N VAL A 34 1.00 0.49 3.79
CA VAL A 34 -0.31 0.28 3.13
C VAL A 34 -1.41 0.33 4.19
N VAL A 35 -2.15 1.44 4.22
CA VAL A 35 -3.12 1.73 5.29
C VAL A 35 -4.55 1.31 4.95
N ALA A 36 -4.87 1.10 3.67
CA ALA A 36 -6.19 0.69 3.22
C ALA A 36 -6.16 0.06 1.82
N THR A 37 -7.14 -0.80 1.54
CA THR A 37 -7.45 -1.26 0.20
C THR A 37 -8.92 -1.02 -0.11
N ALA A 38 -9.25 -0.67 -1.34
CA ALA A 38 -10.63 -0.54 -1.84
C ALA A 38 -10.75 -1.27 -3.17
N GLY A 39 -11.85 -2.00 -3.38
CA GLY A 39 -12.12 -2.70 -4.65
C GLY A 39 -13.48 -2.40 -5.27
N ASP A 40 -14.22 -1.47 -4.67
CA ASP A 40 -15.62 -1.24 -4.98
C ASP A 40 -15.79 0.27 -5.15
N GLY A 41 -16.13 0.67 -6.37
CA GLY A 41 -16.63 2.01 -6.70
C GLY A 41 -18.15 2.01 -6.74
#